data_AF-A0A536YRN2-F1
#
_entry.id   AF-A0A536YRN2-F1
#
_cell.length_a   1.000
_cell.length_b   1.000
_cell.length_c   1.000
_cell.angle_alpha   90.00
_cell.angle_beta   90.00
_cell.angle_gamma   90.00
#
_symmetry.space_group_name_H-M   'P 1'
#
loop_
_entity.id
_entity.type
_entity.pdbx_description
1 polymer ?
#
loop_
_entity_poly.entity_id
_entity_poly.type
_entity_poly.pdbx_seq_one_letter_code
_entity_poly.pdbx_strand_id
1 'polypeptide(L)'
;MSARLERGHELATGGPFVLIRHPIYTSVNLVALSAFLWVPSWPVLAAVILVVIGSDLRARAEERLLLEAFGDQYRAFMRGRRRFLPFVY
;
A
#
# COMPACT_ATOMS: atom_id res chain seq x y z
N MET A 1 -16.81 0.55 0.97
CA MET A 1 -16.20 -0.56 1.72
C MET A 1 -15.43 0.02 2.89
N SER A 2 -16.02 -0.05 4.07
CA SER A 2 -15.40 0.31 5.35
C SER A 2 -14.47 -0.83 5.76
N ALA A 3 -13.18 -0.55 5.92
CA ALA A 3 -12.25 -1.53 6.48
C ALA A 3 -12.62 -1.74 7.96
N ARG A 4 -13.01 -2.97 8.32
CA ARG A 4 -13.38 -3.38 9.67
C ARG A 4 -12.28 -4.32 10.16
N LEU A 5 -11.66 -4.00 11.28
CA LEU A 5 -10.79 -4.95 11.98
C LEU A 5 -11.67 -6.03 12.62
N GLU A 6 -11.49 -7.28 12.18
CA GLU A 6 -12.12 -8.42 12.83
C GLU A 6 -11.45 -8.69 14.19
N ARG A 7 -12.23 -9.11 15.19
CA ARG A 7 -11.69 -9.37 16.54
C ARG A 7 -10.68 -10.52 16.47
N GLY A 8 -9.44 -10.26 16.88
CA GLY A 8 -8.32 -11.21 16.80
C GLY A 8 -7.37 -10.97 15.62
N HIS A 9 -7.53 -9.86 14.87
CA HIS A 9 -6.55 -9.48 13.86
C HIS A 9 -5.21 -9.15 14.54
N GLU A 10 -4.23 -10.03 14.36
CA GLU A 10 -2.85 -9.76 14.74
C GLU A 10 -2.15 -8.95 13.66
N LEU A 11 -1.21 -8.11 14.08
CA LEU A 11 -0.41 -7.32 13.14
C LEU A 11 0.46 -8.28 12.33
N ALA A 12 0.15 -8.44 11.05
CA ALA A 12 0.94 -9.24 10.13
C ALA A 12 2.33 -8.61 9.94
N THR A 13 3.32 -9.12 10.67
CA THR A 13 4.70 -8.62 10.63
C THR A 13 5.67 -9.52 9.84
N GLY A 14 5.20 -10.68 9.38
CA GLY A 14 6.00 -11.67 8.65
C GLY A 14 5.97 -11.52 7.12
N GLY A 15 6.94 -12.15 6.46
CA GLY A 15 6.99 -12.26 5.00
C GLY A 15 7.22 -10.92 4.27
N PRO A 16 6.48 -10.61 3.18
CA PRO A 16 6.70 -9.39 2.39
C PRO A 16 6.43 -8.10 3.18
N PHE A 17 5.66 -8.17 4.27
CA PHE A 17 5.42 -7.04 5.19
C PHE A 17 6.66 -6.62 6.01
N VAL A 18 7.72 -7.45 6.01
CA VAL A 18 9.02 -7.09 6.59
C VAL A 18 9.72 -6.01 5.76
N LEU A 19 9.53 -6.04 4.44
CA LEU A 19 10.23 -5.17 3.48
C LEU A 19 9.42 -3.90 3.15
N ILE A 20 8.10 -4.04 2.96
CA ILE A 20 7.23 -2.95 2.48
C ILE A 20 5.91 -3.01 3.27
N ARG A 21 5.40 -1.86 3.71
CA ARG A 21 4.15 -1.78 4.50
C ARG A 21 2.91 -2.24 3.71
N HIS A 22 2.90 -2.03 2.40
CA HIS A 22 1.76 -2.36 1.53
C HIS A 22 2.17 -3.10 0.24
N PRO A 23 2.53 -4.39 0.32
CA PRO A 23 2.94 -5.16 -0.84
C PRO A 23 1.82 -5.29 -1.89
N ILE A 24 0.54 -5.34 -1.47
CA ILE A 24 -0.61 -5.44 -2.38
C ILE A 24 -0.71 -4.21 -3.29
N TYR A 25 -0.66 -3.00 -2.73
CA TYR A 25 -0.74 -1.79 -3.55
C TYR A 25 0.48 -1.65 -4.48
N THR A 26 1.63 -2.15 -4.06
CA THR A 26 2.83 -2.23 -4.92
C THR A 26 2.58 -3.13 -6.14
N SER A 27 2.01 -4.33 -5.92
CA SER A 27 1.63 -5.23 -7.02
C SER A 27 0.58 -4.62 -7.93
N VAL A 28 -0.42 -3.91 -7.39
CA VAL A 28 -1.44 -3.20 -8.19
C VAL A 28 -0.81 -2.14 -9.09
N ASN A 29 0.11 -1.34 -8.55
CA ASN A 29 0.84 -0.34 -9.32
C ASN A 29 1.72 -0.99 -10.40
N LEU A 30 2.35 -2.12 -10.10
CA LEU A 30 3.17 -2.87 -11.05
C LEU A 30 2.32 -3.44 -12.21
N VAL A 31 1.14 -3.98 -11.90
CA VAL A 31 0.19 -4.45 -12.92
C VAL A 31 -0.29 -3.28 -13.79
N ALA A 32 -0.62 -2.14 -13.19
CA ALA A 32 -0.99 -0.93 -13.95
C ALA A 32 0.15 -0.49 -14.88
N LEU A 33 1.39 -0.50 -14.39
CA LEU A 33 2.57 -0.18 -15.19
C LEU A 33 2.75 -1.17 -16.35
N SER A 34 2.51 -2.47 -16.12
CA SER A 34 2.59 -3.47 -17.19
C SER A 34 1.59 -3.22 -18.31
N ALA A 35 0.38 -2.71 -17.98
CA ALA A 35 -0.61 -2.32 -18.97
C ALA A 35 -0.13 -1.14 -19.85
N PHE A 36 0.59 -0.18 -19.27
CA PHE A 36 1.21 0.91 -20.03
C PHE A 36 2.36 0.43 -20.92
N LEU A 37 3.18 -0.51 -20.44
CA LEU A 37 4.24 -1.11 -21.26
C LEU A 37 3.67 -1.91 -22.44
N TRP A 38 2.50 -2.54 -22.27
CA TRP A 38 1.81 -3.25 -23.34
C TRP A 38 1.13 -2.29 -24.34
N VAL A 39 0.50 -1.21 -23.84
CA VAL A 39 -0.17 -0.20 -24.66
C VAL A 39 0.31 1.21 -24.25
N PRO A 40 1.43 1.69 -24.81
CA PRO A 40 2.01 2.97 -24.44
C PRO A 40 1.20 4.11 -25.08
N SER A 41 0.10 4.46 -24.43
CA SER A 41 -0.82 5.51 -24.88
C SER A 41 -1.12 6.50 -23.75
N TRP A 42 -1.38 7.76 -24.11
CA TRP A 42 -1.71 8.81 -23.14
C TRP A 42 -2.88 8.47 -22.21
N PRO A 43 -3.99 7.87 -22.68
CA PRO A 43 -5.09 7.46 -21.80
C PRO A 43 -4.66 6.40 -20.78
N VAL A 44 -3.83 5.43 -21.20
CA VAL A 44 -3.33 4.39 -20.30
C VAL A 44 -2.38 4.97 -19.27
N LEU A 45 -1.51 5.90 -19.66
CA LEU A 45 -0.65 6.62 -18.72
C LEU A 45 -1.47 7.37 -17.65
N ALA A 46 -2.53 8.07 -18.07
CA ALA A 46 -3.44 8.76 -17.14
C ALA A 46 -4.11 7.77 -16.18
N ALA A 47 -4.54 6.61 -16.66
CA ALA A 47 -5.11 5.54 -15.83
C ALA A 47 -4.09 5.01 -14.80
N VAL A 48 -2.82 4.79 -15.21
CA VAL A 48 -1.76 4.37 -14.29
C VAL A 48 -1.55 5.40 -13.18
N ILE A 49 -1.49 6.69 -13.52
CA ILE A 49 -1.34 7.77 -12.54
C ILE A 49 -2.51 7.77 -11.54
N LEU A 50 -3.74 7.62 -12.03
CA LEU A 50 -4.92 7.54 -11.17
C LEU A 50 -4.89 6.32 -10.24
N VAL A 51 -4.43 5.16 -10.72
CA VAL A 51 -4.27 3.95 -9.90
C VAL A 51 -3.22 4.17 -8.82
N VAL A 52 -2.08 4.80 -9.14
CA VAL A 52 -1.03 5.10 -8.17
C VAL A 52 -1.54 6.05 -7.07
N ILE A 53 -2.23 7.13 -7.46
CA ILE A 53 -2.81 8.09 -6.50
C ILE A 53 -3.88 7.41 -5.64
N GLY A 54 -4.80 6.66 -6.25
CA GLY A 54 -5.87 5.95 -5.53
C GLY A 54 -5.32 4.93 -4.53
N SER A 55 -4.24 4.25 -4.90
CA SER A 55 -3.54 3.29 -4.05
C SER A 55 -2.85 3.96 -2.87
N ASP A 56 -2.20 5.12 -3.05
CA ASP A 56 -1.61 5.91 -1.96
C ASP A 56 -2.67 6.44 -0.98
N LEU A 57 -3.80 6.95 -1.50
CA LEU A 57 -4.90 7.42 -0.66
C LEU A 57 -5.51 6.30 0.18
N ARG A 58 -5.70 5.11 -0.41
CA ARG A 58 -6.19 3.93 0.30
C ARG A 58 -5.21 3.45 1.35
N ALA A 59 -3.94 3.35 1.01
CA ALA A 59 -2.89 3.00 1.96
C ALA A 59 -2.88 3.97 3.16
N ARG A 60 -2.97 5.29 2.92
CA ARG A 60 -3.08 6.29 4.00
C ARG A 60 -4.27 6.09 4.91
N ALA A 61 -5.45 5.81 4.34
CA ALA A 61 -6.65 5.54 5.13
C ALA A 61 -6.49 4.28 5.98
N GLU A 62 -5.87 3.23 5.42
CA GLU A 62 -5.61 1.98 6.11
C GLU A 62 -4.59 2.15 7.25
N GLU A 63 -3.49 2.88 7.02
CA GLU A 63 -2.53 3.20 8.09
C GLU A 63 -3.16 3.99 9.23
N ARG A 64 -4.11 4.89 8.92
CA ARG A 64 -4.83 5.64 9.96
C ARG A 64 -5.69 4.71 10.82
N LEU A 65 -6.40 3.76 10.20
CA LEU A 65 -7.18 2.75 10.92
C LEU A 65 -6.28 1.83 11.76
N LEU A 66 -5.13 1.44 11.22
CA LEU A 66 -4.15 0.62 11.95
C LEU A 66 -3.51 1.39 13.11
N LEU A 67 -3.26 2.69 12.96
CA LEU A 67 -2.82 3.56 14.06
C LEU A 67 -3.91 3.71 15.14
N GLU A 68 -5.17 3.86 14.75
CA GLU A 68 -6.29 3.95 15.69
C GLU A 68 -6.51 2.62 16.45
N ALA A 69 -6.23 1.48 15.81
CA ALA A 69 -6.43 0.15 16.40
C ALA A 69 -5.25 -0.37 17.23
N PHE A 70 -4.02 -0.15 16.77
CA PHE A 70 -2.81 -0.74 17.35
C PHE A 70 -1.86 0.30 17.97
N GLY A 71 -2.12 1.60 17.80
CA GLY A 71 -1.40 2.69 18.46
C GLY A 71 0.12 2.58 18.33
N ASP A 72 0.81 2.46 19.46
CA ASP A 72 2.26 2.43 19.53
C ASP A 72 2.90 1.17 18.94
N GLN A 73 2.19 0.03 18.92
CA GLN A 73 2.69 -1.17 18.23
C GLN A 73 2.83 -0.92 16.74
N TYR A 74 1.87 -0.22 16.13
CA TYR A 74 1.95 0.15 14.73
C TYR A 74 3.01 1.24 14.48
N ARG A 75 3.15 2.22 15.38
CA ARG A 75 4.26 3.20 15.28
C ARG A 75 5.63 2.54 15.36
N ALA A 76 5.80 1.53 16.22
CA ALA A 76 7.01 0.72 16.28
C ALA A 76 7.22 -0.08 14.99
N PHE A 77 6.15 -0.65 14.43
CA PHE A 77 6.19 -1.35 13.15
C PHE A 77 6.57 -0.43 11.98
N MET A 78 6.13 0.82 11.99
CA MET A 78 6.46 1.82 10.97
C MET A 78 7.93 2.26 11.04
N ARG A 79 8.54 2.34 12.22
CA ARG A 79 9.94 2.73 12.40
C ARG A 79 10.86 1.71 11.72
N GLY A 80 11.37 2.07 10.54
CA GLY A 80 12.31 1.27 9.75
C GLY A 80 11.74 0.61 8.50
N ARG A 81 10.43 0.72 8.23
CA ARG A 81 9.81 0.14 7.02
C ARG A 81 9.32 1.22 6.06
N ARG A 82 9.56 1.02 4.77
CA ARG A 82 9.14 1.92 3.68
C ARG A 82 7.71 1.61 3.21
N ARG A 83 7.04 2.59 2.60
CA ARG A 83 5.58 2.50 2.38
C ARG A 83 5.22 1.71 1.13
N PHE A 84 5.96 1.93 0.04
CA PHE A 84 5.62 1.39 -1.29
C PHE A 84 6.80 0.74 -2.03
N LEU A 85 8.00 1.32 -1.99
CA LEU A 85 9.14 0.77 -2.72
C LEU A 85 10.42 0.88 -1.89
N PRO A 86 11.31 -0.13 -1.92
CA PRO A 86 12.70 0.13 -1.59
C PRO A 86 13.21 1.20 -2.56
N PHE A 87 13.74 2.31 -2.03
CA PHE A 87 14.38 3.44 -2.74
C PHE A 87 13.53 4.61 -3.24
N VAL A 88 12.19 4.58 -3.18
CA VAL A 88 11.36 5.78 -3.36
C VAL A 88 10.24 5.77 -2.32
N TYR A 89 10.45 6.52 -1.24
CA TYR A 89 9.60 6.60 -0.03
C TYR A 89 9.65 5.37 0.91
#